data_AF-A0A374EB61-F1
#
_entry.id   AF-A0A374EB61-F1
#
_cell.length_a   1.000
_cell.length_b   1.000
_cell.length_c   1.000
_cell.angle_alpha   90.00
_cell.angle_beta   90.00
_cell.angle_gamma   90.00
#
_symmetry.space_group_name_H-M   'P 1'
#
loop_
_entity.id
_entity.type
_entity.pdbx_description
1 polymer ?
#
loop_
_entity_poly.entity_id
_entity_poly.type
_entity_poly.pdbx_seq_one_letter_code
_entity_poly.pdbx_strand_id
1 'polypeptide(L)'
;MGNQREHNAVVKSKYRYSENIEHMNRQYYALPENHKSMSERLKDMYVPTAVRRAVTRTFDIVKELKKIQGRDPDKIFIEMARGTGETPKGKRTNSRKDQILEHWHGLDNKDINDLKKSGIWEHLDTIDDAKLRSDKYFLYFMQLGRCMYTEKPIPFEEVENEHKWNIDHIWPQAKIKDDSLDNKVLVSSNENGKKSDSYPISDDIRHSMAGLWHSLYKKGLISEKKYQRLTRSTPFTDDELSGFIARQLVETRQSTKAVATLLKEQFPNTEIVYVKAGLVSDFRQEMGMLKCREVNDLHHAKDAYLNIVLGNVYNTRFTKDPLNFLKNNEKYSIKIFQKNSDGKKTGVMTRKVERGGEVAWDPETSFAIVRKMMSKNSIRYVRYAICEKADCLTRCLNVKKRD
;
A
#
# COMPACT_ATOMS: atom_id res chain seq x y z
N MET A 1 -24.76 -2.43 5.35
CA MET A 1 -23.78 -3.36 4.72
C MET A 1 -22.80 -4.02 5.72
N GLY A 2 -22.93 -3.83 7.04
CA GLY A 2 -22.07 -4.47 8.06
C GLY A 2 -22.38 -5.95 8.32
N ASN A 3 -23.68 -6.33 8.40
CA ASN A 3 -24.10 -7.67 8.80
C ASN A 3 -23.66 -8.83 7.88
N GLN A 4 -23.51 -8.62 6.58
CA GLN A 4 -23.15 -9.72 5.65
C GLN A 4 -21.69 -10.18 5.82
N ARG A 5 -20.80 -9.29 6.28
CA ARG A 5 -19.36 -9.59 6.40
C ARG A 5 -19.03 -10.27 7.73
N GLU A 6 -19.69 -9.87 8.81
CA GLU A 6 -19.60 -10.53 10.11
C GLU A 6 -20.16 -11.94 10.06
N HIS A 7 -21.32 -12.13 9.43
CA HIS A 7 -21.89 -13.46 9.26
C HIS A 7 -20.94 -14.38 8.47
N ASN A 8 -20.25 -13.88 7.44
CA ASN A 8 -19.30 -14.67 6.67
C ASN A 8 -17.98 -14.96 7.42
N ALA A 9 -17.51 -14.06 8.29
CA ALA A 9 -16.29 -14.27 9.06
C ALA A 9 -16.52 -15.25 10.23
N VAL A 10 -17.64 -15.10 10.95
CA VAL A 10 -18.04 -15.99 12.06
C VAL A 10 -18.40 -17.39 11.55
N VAL A 11 -19.06 -17.49 10.39
CA VAL A 11 -19.35 -18.79 9.75
C VAL A 11 -18.06 -19.46 9.26
N LYS A 12 -17.07 -18.71 8.73
CA LYS A 12 -15.78 -19.30 8.34
C LYS A 12 -15.00 -19.91 9.51
N SER A 13 -15.00 -19.27 10.68
CA SER A 13 -14.27 -19.81 11.85
C SER A 13 -15.02 -20.94 12.53
N LYS A 14 -16.36 -20.86 12.63
CA LYS A 14 -17.19 -21.88 13.30
C LYS A 14 -17.23 -23.22 12.55
N TYR A 15 -17.20 -23.19 11.22
CA TYR A 15 -17.36 -24.39 10.38
C TYR A 15 -16.07 -24.83 9.65
N ARG A 16 -14.93 -24.18 9.93
CA ARG A 16 -13.59 -24.54 9.38
C ARG A 16 -13.56 -24.66 7.84
N TYR A 17 -14.42 -23.93 7.12
CA TYR A 17 -14.56 -24.06 5.67
C TYR A 17 -13.25 -23.83 4.91
N SER A 18 -12.43 -22.87 5.36
CA SER A 18 -11.12 -22.63 4.75
C SER A 18 -10.19 -23.84 4.87
N GLU A 19 -10.15 -24.49 6.02
CA GLU A 19 -9.34 -25.69 6.25
C GLU A 19 -9.85 -26.87 5.42
N ASN A 20 -11.17 -27.01 5.30
CA ASN A 20 -11.80 -28.03 4.46
C ASN A 20 -11.52 -27.79 2.98
N ILE A 21 -11.58 -26.56 2.48
CA ILE A 21 -11.22 -26.21 1.10
C ILE A 21 -9.74 -26.55 0.84
N GLU A 22 -8.85 -26.20 1.76
CA GLU A 22 -7.43 -26.54 1.65
C GLU A 22 -7.20 -28.06 1.64
N HIS A 23 -7.95 -28.80 2.46
CA HIS A 23 -7.90 -30.26 2.49
C HIS A 23 -8.37 -30.88 1.17
N MET A 24 -9.52 -30.44 0.64
CA MET A 24 -10.04 -30.90 -0.65
C MET A 24 -9.10 -30.55 -1.81
N ASN A 25 -8.52 -29.35 -1.82
CA ASN A 25 -7.56 -28.96 -2.85
C ASN A 25 -6.32 -29.87 -2.82
N ARG A 26 -5.79 -30.20 -1.62
CA ARG A 26 -4.67 -31.14 -1.49
C ARG A 26 -5.03 -32.52 -2.03
N GLN A 27 -6.21 -33.03 -1.71
CA GLN A 27 -6.68 -34.32 -2.23
C GLN A 27 -6.84 -34.30 -3.75
N TYR A 28 -7.44 -33.25 -4.30
CA TYR A 28 -7.63 -33.08 -5.73
C TYR A 28 -6.30 -33.15 -6.50
N TYR A 29 -5.29 -32.37 -6.09
CA TYR A 29 -3.98 -32.35 -6.76
C TYR A 29 -3.07 -33.54 -6.43
N ALA A 30 -3.44 -34.37 -5.44
CA ALA A 30 -2.73 -35.61 -5.13
C ALA A 30 -3.11 -36.77 -6.07
N LEU A 31 -4.27 -36.68 -6.74
CA LEU A 31 -4.70 -37.68 -7.72
C LEU A 31 -3.81 -37.63 -8.97
N PRO A 32 -3.31 -38.77 -9.49
CA PRO A 32 -2.42 -38.80 -10.65
C PRO A 32 -2.97 -38.06 -11.87
N GLU A 33 -4.28 -38.17 -12.12
CA GLU A 33 -5.00 -37.52 -13.22
C GLU A 33 -5.07 -35.99 -13.12
N ASN A 34 -4.89 -35.45 -11.91
CA ASN A 34 -4.97 -34.02 -11.62
C ASN A 34 -3.60 -33.44 -11.21
N HIS A 35 -2.54 -34.23 -11.31
CA HIS A 35 -1.19 -33.78 -11.00
C HIS A 35 -0.78 -32.69 -12.00
N LYS A 36 -0.42 -31.51 -11.48
CA LYS A 36 0.01 -30.37 -12.28
C LYS A 36 1.34 -29.84 -11.80
N SER A 37 2.21 -29.53 -12.75
CA SER A 37 3.46 -28.84 -12.47
C SER A 37 3.19 -27.45 -11.86
N MET A 38 4.16 -26.90 -11.12
CA MET A 38 4.07 -25.55 -10.56
C MET A 38 3.70 -24.49 -11.62
N SER A 39 4.23 -24.63 -12.85
CA SER A 39 3.95 -23.72 -13.96
C SER A 39 2.49 -23.78 -14.40
N GLU A 40 1.93 -24.99 -14.51
CA GLU A 40 0.52 -25.20 -14.87
C GLU A 40 -0.41 -24.70 -13.76
N ARG A 41 -0.08 -24.98 -12.50
CA ARG A 41 -0.85 -24.46 -11.36
C ARG A 41 -0.88 -22.93 -11.33
N LEU A 42 0.26 -22.28 -11.55
CA LEU A 42 0.32 -20.83 -11.67
C LEU A 42 -0.48 -20.29 -12.86
N LYS A 43 -0.59 -21.06 -13.95
CA LYS A 43 -1.43 -20.73 -15.10
C LYS A 43 -2.91 -20.78 -14.75
N ASP A 44 -3.35 -21.83 -14.07
CA ASP A 44 -4.74 -22.03 -13.65
C ASP A 44 -5.18 -21.02 -12.59
N MET A 45 -4.25 -20.56 -11.76
CA MET A 45 -4.47 -19.47 -10.80
C MET A 45 -4.43 -18.07 -11.45
N TYR A 46 -4.39 -18.00 -12.80
CA TYR A 46 -4.32 -16.76 -13.58
C TYR A 46 -3.15 -15.83 -13.20
N VAL A 47 -2.04 -16.39 -12.69
CA VAL A 47 -0.87 -15.58 -12.34
C VAL A 47 -0.18 -15.11 -13.62
N PRO A 48 0.09 -13.80 -13.78
CA PRO A 48 0.75 -13.26 -14.97
C PRO A 48 2.12 -13.89 -15.20
N THR A 49 2.46 -14.19 -16.46
CA THR A 49 3.74 -14.82 -16.84
C THR A 49 4.96 -14.07 -16.31
N ALA A 50 4.90 -12.73 -16.29
CA ALA A 50 5.96 -11.87 -15.75
C ALA A 50 6.29 -12.15 -14.28
N VAL A 51 5.30 -12.63 -13.51
CA VAL A 51 5.43 -12.92 -12.07
C VAL A 51 5.82 -14.38 -11.84
N ARG A 52 5.41 -15.31 -12.71
CA ARG A 52 5.64 -16.77 -12.54
C ARG A 52 7.10 -17.12 -12.29
N ARG A 53 8.03 -16.52 -13.03
CA ARG A 53 9.47 -16.76 -12.85
C ARG A 53 9.91 -16.41 -11.43
N ALA A 54 9.52 -15.24 -10.93
CA ALA A 54 9.87 -14.82 -9.57
C ALA A 54 9.29 -15.78 -8.53
N VAL A 55 8.04 -16.22 -8.71
CA VAL A 55 7.40 -17.21 -7.83
C VAL A 55 8.18 -18.51 -7.79
N THR A 56 8.47 -19.12 -8.93
CA THR A 56 9.23 -20.38 -8.99
C THR A 56 10.57 -20.27 -8.26
N ARG A 57 11.28 -19.13 -8.42
CA ARG A 57 12.57 -18.91 -7.74
C ARG A 57 12.42 -18.76 -6.23
N THR A 58 11.37 -18.12 -5.76
CA THR A 58 11.05 -18.10 -4.32
C THR A 58 10.87 -19.52 -3.78
N PHE A 59 10.17 -20.39 -4.50
CA PHE A 59 10.00 -21.79 -4.11
C PHE A 59 11.32 -22.56 -4.05
N ASP A 60 12.19 -22.40 -5.05
CA ASP A 60 13.51 -23.03 -5.08
C ASP A 60 14.33 -22.63 -3.84
N ILE A 61 14.36 -21.32 -3.51
CA ILE A 61 15.09 -20.79 -2.35
C ILE A 61 14.52 -21.35 -1.04
N VAL A 62 13.19 -21.35 -0.86
CA VAL A 62 12.59 -21.84 0.38
C VAL A 62 12.81 -23.35 0.55
N LYS A 63 12.80 -24.13 -0.53
CA LYS A 63 13.16 -25.57 -0.51
C LYS A 63 14.61 -25.78 -0.10
N GLU A 64 15.52 -24.99 -0.64
CA GLU A 64 16.94 -25.06 -0.28
C GLU A 64 17.16 -24.70 1.19
N LEU A 65 16.51 -23.63 1.68
CA LEU A 65 16.56 -23.24 3.08
C LEU A 65 16.01 -24.33 4.02
N LYS A 66 14.91 -25.00 3.66
CA LYS A 66 14.40 -26.17 4.40
C LYS A 66 15.47 -27.27 4.48
N LYS A 67 16.10 -27.60 3.35
CA LYS A 67 17.15 -28.63 3.29
C LYS A 67 18.35 -28.29 4.18
N ILE A 68 18.76 -27.02 4.19
CA ILE A 68 19.89 -26.54 5.01
C ILE A 68 19.54 -26.54 6.50
N GLN A 69 18.34 -26.09 6.88
CA GLN A 69 17.93 -25.95 8.28
C GLN A 69 17.39 -27.26 8.89
N GLY A 70 17.06 -28.26 8.06
CA GLY A 70 16.51 -29.55 8.51
C GLY A 70 15.08 -29.48 9.05
N ARG A 71 14.43 -28.31 8.99
CA ARG A 71 13.06 -28.10 9.49
C ARG A 71 12.29 -27.11 8.63
N ASP A 72 10.97 -27.14 8.75
CA ASP A 72 10.10 -26.15 8.14
C ASP A 72 10.24 -24.80 8.85
N PRO A 73 10.12 -23.68 8.11
CA PRO A 73 10.13 -22.36 8.72
C PRO A 73 8.87 -22.14 9.58
N ASP A 74 9.02 -21.50 10.73
CA ASP A 74 7.87 -21.21 11.60
C ASP A 74 6.95 -20.17 10.94
N LYS A 75 7.55 -19.14 10.32
CA LYS A 75 6.84 -18.07 9.59
C LYS A 75 7.53 -17.77 8.25
N ILE A 76 6.74 -17.47 7.22
CA ILE A 76 7.23 -16.91 5.95
C ILE A 76 6.57 -15.54 5.75
N PHE A 77 7.40 -14.52 5.55
CA PHE A 77 6.97 -13.14 5.35
C PHE A 77 6.98 -12.79 3.86
N ILE A 78 5.83 -12.35 3.34
CA ILE A 78 5.65 -11.98 1.93
C ILE A 78 5.34 -10.49 1.85
N GLU A 79 6.21 -9.71 1.22
CA GLU A 79 5.95 -8.28 0.98
C GLU A 79 4.87 -8.11 -0.09
N MET A 80 3.81 -7.38 0.25
CA MET A 80 2.78 -6.98 -0.70
C MET A 80 3.36 -5.92 -1.66
N ALA A 81 3.04 -6.02 -2.94
CA ALA A 81 3.43 -5.00 -3.92
C ALA A 81 2.59 -3.71 -3.78
N ARG A 82 3.21 -2.54 -4.00
CA ARG A 82 2.53 -1.22 -3.95
C ARG A 82 1.49 -1.08 -5.08
N GLY A 83 0.29 -0.57 -4.77
CA GLY A 83 -0.73 -0.15 -5.74
C GLY A 83 -2.06 -0.92 -5.73
N THR A 84 -3.05 -0.40 -6.45
CA THR A 84 -4.36 -1.03 -6.69
C THR A 84 -4.31 -1.90 -7.95
N GLY A 85 -4.30 -3.22 -7.75
CA GLY A 85 -4.56 -4.18 -8.83
C GLY A 85 -3.48 -4.32 -9.90
N GLU A 86 -3.52 -5.45 -10.59
CA GLU A 86 -2.81 -5.64 -11.84
C GLU A 86 -3.48 -4.72 -12.86
N THR A 87 -2.79 -3.67 -13.31
CA THR A 87 -3.30 -2.87 -14.42
C THR A 87 -3.47 -3.82 -15.60
N PRO A 88 -4.68 -4.02 -16.15
CA PRO A 88 -4.86 -4.91 -17.28
C PRO A 88 -3.97 -4.42 -18.42
N LYS A 89 -3.06 -5.27 -18.89
CA LYS A 89 -2.29 -4.99 -20.11
C LYS A 89 -3.29 -4.67 -21.22
N GLY A 90 -3.18 -3.47 -21.82
CA GLY A 90 -3.94 -3.09 -23.02
C GLY A 90 -5.04 -2.04 -22.84
N LYS A 91 -5.40 -1.61 -21.61
CA LYS A 91 -6.22 -0.41 -21.45
C LYS A 91 -5.31 0.82 -21.42
N ARG A 92 -5.46 1.70 -22.42
CA ARG A 92 -4.87 3.06 -22.39
C ARG A 92 -5.43 3.75 -21.15
N THR A 93 -4.59 4.01 -20.15
CA THR A 93 -4.97 4.85 -19.01
C THR A 93 -5.29 6.23 -19.56
N ASN A 94 -6.52 6.74 -19.35
CA ASN A 94 -6.85 8.13 -19.65
C ASN A 94 -5.83 9.03 -18.94
N SER A 95 -5.31 10.04 -19.63
CA SER A 95 -4.35 10.94 -19.01
C SER A 95 -5.03 11.71 -17.86
N ARG A 96 -4.26 12.22 -16.91
CA ARG A 96 -4.83 13.04 -15.84
C ARG A 96 -5.45 14.32 -16.38
N LYS A 97 -4.91 14.87 -17.46
CA LYS A 97 -5.47 16.03 -18.15
C LYS A 97 -6.85 15.71 -18.71
N ASP A 98 -6.99 14.57 -19.41
CA ASP A 98 -8.28 14.14 -19.96
C ASP A 98 -9.32 13.93 -18.86
N GLN A 99 -8.93 13.33 -17.72
CA GLN A 99 -9.82 13.15 -16.58
C GLN A 99 -10.32 14.48 -16.02
N ILE A 100 -9.42 15.47 -15.87
CA ILE A 100 -9.79 16.80 -15.38
C ILE A 100 -10.74 17.48 -16.38
N LEU A 101 -10.42 17.43 -17.68
CA LEU A 101 -11.25 18.02 -18.73
C LEU A 101 -12.63 17.37 -18.80
N GLU A 102 -12.72 16.04 -18.66
CA GLU A 102 -14.00 15.32 -18.60
C GLU A 102 -14.90 15.84 -17.47
N HIS A 103 -14.33 16.05 -16.28
CA HIS A 103 -15.05 16.67 -15.18
C HIS A 103 -15.42 18.14 -15.44
N TRP A 104 -14.51 18.92 -16.01
CA TRP A 104 -14.73 20.34 -16.29
C TRP A 104 -15.76 20.60 -17.39
N HIS A 105 -15.84 19.75 -18.40
CA HIS A 105 -16.87 19.82 -19.44
C HIS A 105 -18.27 19.52 -18.91
N GLY A 106 -18.38 18.83 -17.77
CA GLY A 106 -19.65 18.62 -17.07
C GLY A 106 -20.08 19.79 -16.17
N LEU A 107 -19.26 20.84 -16.03
CA LEU A 107 -19.59 22.02 -15.23
C LEU A 107 -20.55 22.95 -15.98
N ASP A 108 -21.26 23.80 -15.23
CA ASP A 108 -22.11 24.82 -15.83
C ASP A 108 -21.27 25.96 -16.45
N ASN A 109 -21.91 26.76 -17.32
CA ASN A 109 -21.23 27.87 -18.00
C ASN A 109 -20.68 28.93 -17.04
N LYS A 110 -21.27 29.07 -15.84
CA LYS A 110 -20.83 30.05 -14.85
C LYS A 110 -19.51 29.60 -14.24
N ASP A 111 -19.42 28.35 -13.82
CA ASP A 111 -18.21 27.75 -13.27
C ASP A 111 -17.05 27.74 -14.28
N ILE A 112 -17.34 27.41 -15.54
CA ILE A 112 -16.33 27.45 -16.62
C ILE A 112 -15.82 28.89 -16.81
N ASN A 113 -16.71 29.88 -16.79
CA ASN A 113 -16.30 31.28 -16.90
C ASN A 113 -15.48 31.74 -15.70
N ASP A 114 -15.82 31.30 -14.49
CA ASP A 114 -15.06 31.61 -13.28
C ASP A 114 -13.67 30.94 -13.29
N LEU A 115 -13.55 29.73 -13.85
CA LEU A 115 -12.26 29.05 -14.06
C LEU A 115 -11.36 29.80 -15.04
N LYS A 116 -11.91 30.31 -16.14
CA LYS A 116 -11.16 31.12 -17.11
C LYS A 116 -10.76 32.48 -16.53
N LYS A 117 -11.69 33.16 -15.85
CA LYS A 117 -11.39 34.45 -15.18
C LYS A 117 -10.32 34.34 -14.11
N SER A 118 -10.24 33.19 -13.44
CA SER A 118 -9.22 32.94 -12.41
C SER A 118 -7.87 32.47 -12.99
N GLY A 119 -7.76 32.24 -14.29
CA GLY A 119 -6.53 31.73 -14.93
C GLY A 119 -6.31 30.22 -14.77
N ILE A 120 -7.18 29.52 -14.02
CA ILE A 120 -7.02 28.10 -13.70
C ILE A 120 -7.16 27.24 -14.96
N TRP A 121 -8.03 27.63 -15.87
CA TRP A 121 -8.20 26.94 -17.15
C TRP A 121 -6.91 26.97 -17.98
N GLU A 122 -6.34 28.17 -18.12
CA GLU A 122 -5.13 28.44 -18.88
C GLU A 122 -3.92 27.71 -18.28
N HIS A 123 -3.86 27.59 -16.94
CA HIS A 123 -2.85 26.77 -16.27
C HIS A 123 -2.96 25.28 -16.63
N LEU A 124 -4.16 24.72 -16.79
CA LEU A 124 -4.33 23.33 -17.23
C LEU A 124 -3.92 23.15 -18.70
N ASP A 125 -4.19 24.14 -19.55
CA ASP A 125 -3.83 24.07 -20.97
C ASP A 125 -2.31 24.11 -21.17
N THR A 126 -1.60 24.89 -20.35
CA THR A 126 -0.15 25.13 -20.49
C THR A 126 0.74 24.22 -19.66
N ILE A 127 0.22 23.56 -18.61
CA ILE A 127 1.03 22.68 -17.76
C ILE A 127 1.54 21.44 -18.53
N ASP A 128 2.79 21.06 -18.25
CA ASP A 128 3.37 19.80 -18.73
C ASP A 128 2.63 18.59 -18.11
N ASP A 129 2.24 17.63 -18.96
CA ASP A 129 1.66 16.35 -18.57
C ASP A 129 2.51 15.59 -17.54
N ALA A 130 3.83 15.79 -17.54
CA ALA A 130 4.71 15.20 -16.53
C ALA A 130 4.41 15.73 -15.13
N LYS A 131 4.11 17.03 -14.98
CA LYS A 131 3.74 17.64 -13.68
C LYS A 131 2.38 17.16 -13.20
N LEU A 132 1.43 16.93 -14.10
CA LEU A 132 0.10 16.40 -13.75
C LEU A 132 0.16 15.00 -13.11
N ARG A 133 1.24 14.24 -13.31
CA ARG A 133 1.47 12.97 -12.59
C ARG A 133 1.58 13.15 -11.07
N SER A 134 1.90 14.35 -10.60
CA SER A 134 1.89 14.69 -9.17
C SER A 134 0.47 14.82 -8.64
N ASP A 135 0.18 14.16 -7.53
CA ASP A 135 -1.12 14.28 -6.84
C ASP A 135 -1.43 15.74 -6.45
N LYS A 136 -0.41 16.57 -6.16
CA LYS A 136 -0.61 17.99 -5.80
C LYS A 136 -1.29 18.77 -6.94
N TYR A 137 -0.75 18.70 -8.15
CA TYR A 137 -1.33 19.40 -9.30
C TYR A 137 -2.69 18.82 -9.69
N PHE A 138 -2.83 17.50 -9.66
CA PHE A 138 -4.14 16.88 -9.92
C PHE A 138 -5.21 17.36 -8.93
N LEU A 139 -4.89 17.36 -7.63
CA LEU A 139 -5.81 17.86 -6.59
C LEU A 139 -6.05 19.36 -6.73
N TYR A 140 -5.05 20.16 -7.09
CA TYR A 140 -5.22 21.59 -7.36
C TYR A 140 -6.34 21.84 -8.37
N PHE A 141 -6.31 21.18 -9.53
CA PHE A 141 -7.34 21.37 -10.56
C PHE A 141 -8.69 20.78 -10.17
N MET A 142 -8.73 19.60 -9.54
CA MET A 142 -9.98 19.00 -9.06
C MET A 142 -10.64 19.80 -7.93
N GLN A 143 -9.86 20.57 -7.17
CA GLN A 143 -10.33 21.47 -6.11
C GLN A 143 -10.53 22.91 -6.61
N LEU A 144 -10.46 23.14 -7.92
CA LEU A 144 -10.64 24.45 -8.56
C LEU A 144 -9.72 25.52 -7.95
N GLY A 145 -8.46 25.15 -7.69
CA GLY A 145 -7.43 26.04 -7.14
C GLY A 145 -7.67 26.50 -5.71
N ARG A 146 -8.48 25.79 -4.93
CA ARG A 146 -8.82 26.18 -3.55
C ARG A 146 -8.31 25.19 -2.51
N CYS A 147 -7.96 25.73 -1.35
CA CYS A 147 -7.62 24.95 -0.16
C CYS A 147 -8.85 24.22 0.37
N MET A 148 -8.71 22.92 0.61
CA MET A 148 -9.85 22.08 1.02
C MET A 148 -10.38 22.34 2.44
N TYR A 149 -9.59 23.02 3.28
CA TYR A 149 -9.92 23.30 4.68
C TYR A 149 -10.16 24.79 4.97
N THR A 150 -9.89 25.68 4.02
CA THR A 150 -10.05 27.13 4.25
C THR A 150 -10.70 27.88 3.10
N GLU A 151 -10.98 27.21 1.96
CA GLU A 151 -11.50 27.80 0.72
C GLU A 151 -10.60 28.87 0.07
N LYS A 152 -9.51 29.25 0.73
CA LYS A 152 -8.55 30.23 0.24
C LYS A 152 -7.98 29.79 -1.12
N PRO A 153 -7.88 30.70 -2.09
CA PRO A 153 -7.19 30.45 -3.34
C PRO A 153 -5.74 30.02 -3.10
N ILE A 154 -5.30 29.06 -3.90
CA ILE A 154 -3.91 28.59 -3.97
C ILE A 154 -3.35 29.21 -5.25
N PRO A 155 -2.32 30.07 -5.19
CA PRO A 155 -1.64 30.52 -6.41
C PRO A 155 -0.98 29.32 -7.09
N PHE A 156 -1.10 29.22 -8.42
CA PHE A 156 -0.61 28.07 -9.18
C PHE A 156 0.91 27.87 -9.02
N GLU A 157 1.66 28.97 -8.98
CA GLU A 157 3.11 29.01 -8.82
C GLU A 157 3.54 28.49 -7.44
N GLU A 158 2.65 28.51 -6.45
CA GLU A 158 2.92 28.06 -5.09
C GLU A 158 2.57 26.59 -4.85
N VAL A 159 1.92 25.89 -5.78
CA VAL A 159 1.43 24.50 -5.56
C VAL A 159 2.54 23.57 -5.05
N GLU A 160 3.76 23.71 -5.57
CA GLU A 160 4.92 22.91 -5.15
C GLU A 160 5.47 23.29 -3.76
N ASN A 161 5.17 24.47 -3.24
CA ASN A 161 5.69 24.96 -1.96
C ASN A 161 5.17 24.14 -0.77
N GLU A 162 6.00 23.22 -0.27
CA GLU A 162 5.69 22.30 0.85
C GLU A 162 5.54 23.02 2.21
N HIS A 163 6.05 24.25 2.34
CA HIS A 163 5.86 25.02 3.56
C HIS A 163 4.48 25.67 3.63
N LYS A 164 3.81 25.86 2.49
CA LYS A 164 2.48 26.50 2.40
C LYS A 164 1.36 25.51 2.12
N TRP A 165 1.58 24.54 1.23
CA TRP A 165 0.53 23.68 0.70
C TRP A 165 0.95 22.21 0.72
N ASN A 166 0.15 21.40 1.40
CA ASN A 166 0.44 19.98 1.63
C ASN A 166 -0.74 19.11 1.23
N ILE A 167 -0.44 17.87 0.83
CA ILE A 167 -1.46 16.83 0.73
C ILE A 167 -1.75 16.32 2.15
N ASP A 168 -2.99 16.44 2.58
CA ASP A 168 -3.49 15.78 3.79
C ASP A 168 -4.25 14.50 3.42
N HIS A 169 -4.18 13.51 4.31
CA HIS A 169 -5.03 12.33 4.26
C HIS A 169 -6.24 12.53 5.15
N ILE A 170 -7.44 12.56 4.57
CA ILE A 170 -8.70 12.80 5.28
C ILE A 170 -8.83 11.80 6.43
N TRP A 171 -8.78 10.50 6.11
CA TRP A 171 -8.52 9.46 7.11
C TRP A 171 -7.03 9.41 7.40
N PRO A 172 -6.61 9.62 8.67
CA PRO A 172 -5.21 9.67 9.03
C PRO A 172 -4.45 8.40 8.68
N GLN A 173 -3.24 8.56 8.14
CA GLN A 173 -2.30 7.48 7.87
C GLN A 173 -1.91 6.70 9.13
N ALA A 174 -2.10 7.29 10.33
CA ALA A 174 -1.96 6.60 11.60
C ALA A 174 -3.01 5.49 11.80
N LYS A 175 -4.17 5.57 11.15
CA LYS A 175 -5.27 4.61 11.29
C LYS A 175 -5.35 3.64 10.12
N ILE A 176 -5.11 4.12 8.90
CA ILE A 176 -5.20 3.31 7.68
C ILE A 176 -4.24 3.84 6.61
N LYS A 177 -3.47 2.93 6.00
CA LYS A 177 -2.63 3.24 4.82
C LYS A 177 -3.46 3.31 3.54
N ASP A 178 -4.40 4.27 3.46
CA ASP A 178 -5.18 4.53 2.24
C ASP A 178 -4.58 5.73 1.49
N ASP A 179 -3.83 5.44 0.44
CA ASP A 179 -3.13 6.44 -0.38
C ASP A 179 -3.88 6.78 -1.68
N SER A 180 -5.15 6.37 -1.79
CA SER A 180 -6.01 6.69 -2.93
C SER A 180 -6.35 8.19 -2.98
N LEU A 181 -6.65 8.69 -4.18
CA LEU A 181 -7.11 10.08 -4.38
C LEU A 181 -8.37 10.39 -3.55
N ASP A 182 -9.25 9.40 -3.30
CA ASP A 182 -10.42 9.53 -2.43
C ASP A 182 -10.09 9.80 -0.96
N ASN A 183 -8.83 9.63 -0.55
CA ASN A 183 -8.38 9.95 0.80
C ASN A 183 -7.44 11.16 0.84
N LYS A 184 -7.11 11.79 -0.30
CA LYS A 184 -6.14 12.89 -0.37
C LYS A 184 -6.80 14.21 -0.71
N VAL A 185 -6.36 15.28 -0.06
CA VAL A 185 -6.79 16.66 -0.36
C VAL A 185 -5.61 17.62 -0.27
N LEU A 186 -5.59 18.65 -1.12
CA LEU A 186 -4.61 19.73 -1.07
C LEU A 186 -5.09 20.83 -0.12
N VAL A 187 -4.32 21.11 0.92
CA VAL A 187 -4.69 22.01 2.01
C VAL A 187 -3.50 22.87 2.44
N SER A 188 -3.76 23.94 3.18
CA SER A 188 -2.68 24.73 3.78
C SER A 188 -1.91 23.91 4.83
N SER A 189 -0.59 24.06 4.87
CA SER A 189 0.28 23.34 5.81
C SER A 189 -0.07 23.63 7.27
N ASN A 190 -0.55 24.84 7.58
CA ASN A 190 -0.98 25.22 8.92
C ASN A 190 -2.21 24.41 9.38
N GLU A 191 -3.27 24.35 8.56
CA GLU A 191 -4.47 23.57 8.90
C GLU A 191 -4.20 22.06 8.90
N ASN A 192 -3.34 21.58 7.99
CA ASN A 192 -2.89 20.18 8.02
C ASN A 192 -2.18 19.85 9.34
N GLY A 193 -1.25 20.71 9.78
CA GLY A 193 -0.53 20.55 11.05
C GLY A 193 -1.47 20.56 12.26
N LYS A 194 -2.46 21.46 12.28
CA LYS A 194 -3.49 21.50 13.33
C LYS A 194 -4.34 20.23 13.36
N LYS A 195 -4.79 19.75 12.20
CA LYS A 195 -5.57 18.50 12.09
C LYS A 195 -4.76 17.30 12.57
N SER A 196 -3.49 17.19 12.18
CA SER A 196 -2.61 16.08 12.54
C SER A 196 -3.28 14.72 12.23
N ASP A 197 -3.19 13.76 13.16
CA ASP A 197 -3.84 12.45 13.07
C ASP A 197 -5.28 12.44 13.64
N SER A 198 -5.90 13.61 13.83
CA SER A 198 -7.27 13.72 14.33
C SER A 198 -8.27 13.42 13.22
N TYR A 199 -9.26 12.61 13.57
CA TYR A 199 -10.44 12.37 12.75
C TYR A 199 -11.63 12.13 13.68
N PRO A 200 -12.81 12.71 13.42
CA PRO A 200 -13.17 13.52 12.26
C PRO A 200 -12.43 14.85 12.11
N ILE A 201 -12.53 15.47 10.92
CA ILE A 201 -12.09 16.85 10.71
C ILE A 201 -12.84 17.76 11.71
N SER A 202 -12.17 18.77 12.28
CA SER A 202 -12.77 19.66 13.29
C SER A 202 -14.08 20.29 12.82
N ASP A 203 -14.99 20.48 13.77
CA ASP A 203 -16.33 20.98 13.49
C ASP A 203 -16.34 22.33 12.77
N ASP A 204 -15.47 23.26 13.18
CA ASP A 204 -15.32 24.58 12.55
C ASP A 204 -14.99 24.48 11.05
N ILE A 205 -14.07 23.58 10.68
CA ILE A 205 -13.69 23.36 9.28
C ILE A 205 -14.86 22.71 8.53
N ARG A 206 -15.54 21.72 9.14
CA ARG A 206 -16.67 21.05 8.49
C ARG A 206 -17.81 22.01 8.19
N HIS A 207 -18.18 22.85 9.15
CA HIS A 207 -19.22 23.86 8.97
C HIS A 207 -18.81 24.90 7.92
N SER A 208 -17.58 25.43 8.03
CA SER A 208 -17.09 26.45 7.10
C SER A 208 -16.99 25.94 5.66
N MET A 209 -16.57 24.69 5.46
CA MET A 209 -16.31 24.11 4.14
C MET A 209 -17.48 23.30 3.58
N ALA A 210 -18.58 23.13 4.32
CA ALA A 210 -19.73 22.32 3.91
C ALA A 210 -20.26 22.71 2.52
N GLY A 211 -20.39 24.01 2.25
CA GLY A 211 -20.85 24.54 0.97
C GLY A 211 -19.92 24.17 -0.19
N LEU A 212 -18.60 24.39 -0.01
CA LEU A 212 -17.58 24.03 -0.99
C LEU A 212 -17.58 22.53 -1.27
N TRP A 213 -17.56 21.69 -0.23
CA TRP A 213 -17.53 20.23 -0.37
C TRP A 213 -18.77 19.69 -1.07
N HIS A 214 -19.95 20.22 -0.72
CA HIS A 214 -21.19 19.85 -1.37
C HIS A 214 -21.20 20.24 -2.84
N SER A 215 -20.72 21.45 -3.17
CA SER A 215 -20.61 21.93 -4.55
C SER A 215 -19.68 21.03 -5.39
N LEU A 216 -18.47 20.75 -4.89
CA LEU A 216 -17.52 19.86 -5.59
C LEU A 216 -18.09 18.46 -5.80
N TYR A 217 -18.82 17.93 -4.81
CA TYR A 217 -19.47 16.63 -4.92
C TYR A 217 -20.57 16.63 -5.99
N LYS A 218 -21.47 17.63 -5.98
CA LYS A 218 -22.55 17.75 -6.97
C LYS A 218 -22.03 17.91 -8.39
N LYS A 219 -20.87 18.55 -8.55
CA LYS A 219 -20.15 18.73 -9.81
C LYS A 219 -19.35 17.48 -10.23
N GLY A 220 -19.35 16.42 -9.43
CA GLY A 220 -18.59 15.20 -9.71
C GLY A 220 -17.07 15.35 -9.59
N LEU A 221 -16.57 16.47 -9.05
CA LEU A 221 -15.13 16.73 -8.88
C LEU A 221 -14.53 15.96 -7.70
N ILE A 222 -15.38 15.52 -6.77
CA ILE A 222 -15.00 14.56 -5.73
C ILE A 222 -16.00 13.40 -5.70
N SER A 223 -15.52 12.20 -5.39
CA SER A 223 -16.38 11.03 -5.26
C SER A 223 -17.27 11.13 -4.02
N GLU A 224 -18.41 10.42 -4.04
CA GLU A 224 -19.30 10.27 -2.88
C GLU A 224 -18.52 9.75 -1.66
N LYS A 225 -17.62 8.78 -1.89
CA LYS A 225 -16.77 8.23 -0.83
C LYS A 225 -15.88 9.30 -0.20
N LYS A 226 -15.27 10.18 -1.00
CA LYS A 226 -14.46 11.29 -0.49
C LYS A 226 -15.32 12.31 0.27
N TYR A 227 -16.49 12.66 -0.28
CA TYR A 227 -17.43 13.59 0.35
C TYR A 227 -17.92 13.09 1.72
N GLN A 228 -18.29 11.82 1.84
CA GLN A 228 -18.68 11.19 3.10
C GLN A 228 -17.56 11.23 4.15
N ARG A 229 -16.29 11.09 3.73
CA ARG A 229 -15.14 11.18 4.64
C ARG A 229 -14.91 12.59 5.15
N LEU A 230 -15.09 13.60 4.29
CA LEU A 230 -14.93 15.00 4.67
C LEU A 230 -16.02 15.45 5.65
N THR A 231 -17.27 15.05 5.39
CA THR A 231 -18.45 15.52 6.12
C THR A 231 -18.79 14.72 7.38
N ARG A 232 -18.23 13.52 7.55
CA ARG A 232 -18.49 12.68 8.72
C ARG A 232 -18.16 13.41 10.02
N SER A 233 -19.08 13.35 10.98
CA SER A 233 -18.96 13.98 12.30
C SER A 233 -18.65 13.01 13.44
N THR A 234 -18.65 11.70 13.18
CA THR A 234 -18.42 10.66 14.18
C THR A 234 -17.04 10.03 14.07
N PRO A 235 -16.34 9.74 15.18
CA PRO A 235 -15.10 8.95 15.18
C PRO A 235 -15.28 7.57 14.58
N PHE A 236 -14.16 6.91 14.25
CA PHE A 236 -14.19 5.51 13.83
C PHE A 236 -14.76 4.63 14.94
N THR A 237 -15.66 3.72 14.58
CA THR A 237 -16.11 2.69 15.53
C THR A 237 -15.01 1.63 15.69
N ASP A 238 -15.07 0.87 16.78
CA ASP A 238 -14.13 -0.24 17.00
C ASP A 238 -14.19 -1.28 15.87
N ASP A 239 -15.38 -1.54 15.33
CA ASP A 239 -15.55 -2.46 14.19
C ASP A 239 -14.87 -1.93 12.91
N GLU A 240 -14.92 -0.62 12.67
CA GLU A 240 -14.21 -0.02 11.54
C GLU A 240 -12.71 -0.12 11.72
N LEU A 241 -12.20 0.20 12.92
CA LEU A 241 -10.77 0.08 13.24
C LEU A 241 -10.30 -1.38 13.12
N SER A 242 -11.10 -2.33 13.60
CA SER A 242 -10.89 -3.77 13.44
C SER A 242 -10.84 -4.15 11.95
N GLY A 243 -11.78 -3.65 11.16
CA GLY A 243 -11.78 -3.83 9.71
C GLY A 243 -10.57 -3.18 9.01
N PHE A 244 -10.01 -2.09 9.56
CA PHE A 244 -8.80 -1.45 9.03
C PHE A 244 -7.59 -2.34 9.29
N ILE A 245 -7.46 -2.87 10.51
CA ILE A 245 -6.43 -3.84 10.89
C ILE A 245 -6.52 -5.09 10.02
N ALA A 246 -7.71 -5.66 9.87
CA ALA A 246 -7.92 -6.84 9.03
C ALA A 246 -7.47 -6.58 7.58
N ARG A 247 -7.74 -5.39 7.02
CA ARG A 247 -7.22 -4.99 5.71
C ARG A 247 -5.70 -4.79 5.68
N GLN A 248 -5.07 -4.49 6.81
CA GLN A 248 -3.61 -4.49 6.93
C GLN A 248 -3.03 -5.91 6.92
N LEU A 249 -3.74 -6.89 7.46
CA LEU A 249 -3.28 -8.28 7.52
C LEU A 249 -3.60 -9.08 6.24
N VAL A 250 -4.64 -8.68 5.52
CA VAL A 250 -5.12 -9.41 4.33
C VAL A 250 -4.54 -8.82 3.05
N GLU A 251 -4.03 -9.72 2.20
CA GLU A 251 -3.67 -9.44 0.81
C GLU A 251 -4.87 -9.65 -0.10
N THR A 252 -5.05 -8.79 -1.10
CA THR A 252 -6.14 -8.88 -2.08
C THR A 252 -5.67 -9.27 -3.47
N ARG A 253 -4.38 -9.11 -3.80
CA ARG A 253 -3.80 -9.45 -5.10
C ARG A 253 -3.76 -10.95 -5.35
N GLN A 254 -4.22 -11.37 -6.53
CA GLN A 254 -4.28 -12.78 -6.92
C GLN A 254 -2.89 -13.43 -6.98
N SER A 255 -1.92 -12.74 -7.59
CA SER A 255 -0.53 -13.21 -7.67
C SER A 255 0.07 -13.51 -6.30
N THR A 256 -0.02 -12.59 -5.34
CA THR A 256 0.49 -12.81 -3.97
C THR A 256 -0.28 -13.92 -3.23
N LYS A 257 -1.61 -13.97 -3.38
CA LYS A 257 -2.43 -15.05 -2.81
C LYS A 257 -2.03 -16.41 -3.36
N ALA A 258 -1.78 -16.50 -4.66
CA ALA A 258 -1.35 -17.75 -5.29
C ALA A 258 -0.04 -18.26 -4.70
N VAL A 259 0.95 -17.36 -4.54
CA VAL A 259 2.22 -17.70 -3.87
C VAL A 259 1.99 -18.21 -2.46
N ALA A 260 1.17 -17.50 -1.67
CA ALA A 260 0.86 -17.89 -0.30
C ALA A 260 0.15 -19.25 -0.22
N THR A 261 -0.82 -19.52 -1.08
CA THR A 261 -1.52 -20.81 -1.16
C THR A 261 -0.54 -21.93 -1.46
N LEU A 262 0.30 -21.78 -2.48
CA LEU A 262 1.29 -22.79 -2.87
C LEU A 262 2.34 -23.02 -1.77
N LEU A 263 2.76 -21.98 -1.05
CA LEU A 263 3.69 -22.10 0.07
C LEU A 263 3.02 -22.83 1.25
N LYS A 264 1.75 -22.52 1.53
CA LYS A 264 1.00 -23.16 2.61
C LYS A 264 0.74 -24.64 2.35
N GLU A 265 0.53 -25.03 1.10
CA GLU A 265 0.43 -26.45 0.75
C GLU A 265 1.75 -27.20 0.93
N GLN A 266 2.87 -26.57 0.55
CA GLN A 266 4.19 -27.17 0.72
C GLN A 266 4.64 -27.21 2.18
N PHE A 267 4.22 -26.21 2.97
CA PHE A 267 4.57 -26.05 4.38
C PHE A 267 3.30 -25.87 5.23
N PRO A 268 2.54 -26.94 5.51
CA PRO A 268 1.23 -26.86 6.17
C PRO A 268 1.28 -26.21 7.56
N ASN A 269 2.38 -26.41 8.29
CA ASN A 269 2.55 -25.90 9.66
C ASN A 269 3.12 -24.47 9.71
N THR A 270 3.60 -23.93 8.58
CA THR A 270 4.18 -22.58 8.52
C THR A 270 3.09 -21.51 8.50
N GLU A 271 3.28 -20.46 9.28
CA GLU A 271 2.44 -19.26 9.22
C GLU A 271 2.86 -18.36 8.06
N ILE A 272 1.92 -18.00 7.18
CA ILE A 272 2.15 -17.00 6.12
C ILE A 272 1.75 -15.63 6.65
N VAL A 273 2.72 -14.72 6.70
CA VAL A 273 2.52 -13.34 7.16
C VAL A 273 2.72 -12.39 5.99
N TYR A 274 1.72 -11.54 5.72
CA TYR A 274 1.87 -10.52 4.70
C TYR A 274 2.41 -9.22 5.30
N VAL A 275 3.42 -8.65 4.66
CA VAL A 275 4.03 -7.38 5.07
C VAL A 275 3.59 -6.29 4.11
N LYS A 276 3.05 -5.19 4.64
CA LYS A 276 2.53 -4.12 3.78
C LYS A 276 3.61 -3.42 2.99
N ALA A 277 3.26 -3.13 1.75
CA ALA A 277 4.11 -2.42 0.81
C ALA A 277 4.61 -1.10 1.41
N GLY A 278 5.91 -0.87 1.35
CA GLY A 278 6.51 0.37 1.83
C GLY A 278 6.84 0.44 3.32
N LEU A 279 6.41 -0.52 4.14
CA LEU A 279 6.75 -0.56 5.58
C LEU A 279 8.28 -0.55 5.80
N VAL A 280 9.01 -1.36 5.02
CA VAL A 280 10.48 -1.39 5.04
C VAL A 280 11.09 -0.07 4.59
N SER A 281 10.49 0.58 3.59
CA SER A 281 10.97 1.88 3.09
C SER A 281 10.81 2.97 4.15
N ASP A 282 9.66 3.03 4.81
CA ASP A 282 9.37 3.98 5.89
C ASP A 282 10.38 3.79 7.04
N PHE A 283 10.61 2.53 7.45
CA PHE A 283 11.59 2.22 8.50
C PHE A 283 13.01 2.64 8.12
N ARG A 284 13.43 2.38 6.88
CA ARG A 284 14.76 2.78 6.40
C ARG A 284 14.96 4.29 6.46
N GLN A 285 13.97 5.07 6.03
CA GLN A 285 14.05 6.53 6.06
C GLN A 285 14.19 7.04 7.50
N GLU A 286 13.35 6.54 8.41
CA GLU A 286 13.38 6.94 9.83
C GLU A 286 14.68 6.56 10.54
N MET A 287 15.33 5.49 10.10
CA MET A 287 16.58 5.00 10.66
C MET A 287 17.84 5.45 9.88
N GLY A 288 17.70 6.27 8.83
CA GLY A 288 18.82 6.73 8.00
C GLY A 288 19.52 5.59 7.21
N MET A 289 18.83 4.48 6.94
CA MET A 289 19.38 3.30 6.27
C MET A 289 19.29 3.42 4.74
N LEU A 290 20.31 4.03 4.14
CA LEU A 290 20.37 4.29 2.70
C LEU A 290 20.24 3.02 1.84
N LYS A 291 19.60 3.19 0.68
CA LYS A 291 19.44 2.17 -0.36
C LYS A 291 19.75 2.83 -1.71
N CYS A 292 20.88 2.49 -2.31
CA CYS A 292 21.26 2.94 -3.65
C CYS A 292 21.26 1.76 -4.61
N ARG A 293 20.33 1.77 -5.57
CA ARG A 293 20.17 0.69 -6.56
C ARG A 293 21.26 0.72 -7.64
N GLU A 294 21.88 1.87 -7.85
CA GLU A 294 22.95 2.05 -8.84
C GLU A 294 24.26 1.42 -8.38
N VAL A 295 24.50 1.37 -7.07
CA VAL A 295 25.74 0.83 -6.50
C VAL A 295 25.69 -0.70 -6.43
N ASN A 296 24.60 -1.30 -5.94
CA ASN A 296 24.46 -2.76 -5.88
C ASN A 296 23.01 -3.26 -5.63
N ASP A 297 22.83 -4.56 -5.87
CA ASP A 297 21.59 -5.31 -5.63
C ASP A 297 21.46 -5.89 -4.21
N LEU A 298 22.44 -5.66 -3.31
CA LEU A 298 22.45 -6.26 -1.96
C LEU A 298 21.27 -5.78 -1.10
N HIS A 299 20.66 -4.66 -1.49
CA HIS A 299 19.49 -4.11 -0.84
C HIS A 299 18.31 -5.10 -0.77
N HIS A 300 18.19 -6.05 -1.71
CA HIS A 300 17.13 -7.06 -1.68
C HIS A 300 17.20 -7.97 -0.46
N ALA A 301 18.40 -8.44 -0.09
CA ALA A 301 18.58 -9.28 1.09
C ALA A 301 18.30 -8.49 2.39
N LYS A 302 18.74 -7.22 2.42
CA LYS A 302 18.48 -6.32 3.55
C LYS A 302 16.99 -5.99 3.69
N ASP A 303 16.28 -5.79 2.57
CA ASP A 303 14.83 -5.59 2.57
C ASP A 303 14.08 -6.85 3.02
N ALA A 304 14.51 -8.04 2.59
CA ALA A 304 13.96 -9.32 3.06
C ALA A 304 14.14 -9.50 4.58
N TYR A 305 15.31 -9.16 5.13
CA TYR A 305 15.54 -9.16 6.58
C TYR A 305 14.60 -8.18 7.31
N LEU A 306 14.48 -6.94 6.82
CA LEU A 306 13.59 -5.96 7.43
C LEU A 306 12.11 -6.36 7.32
N ASN A 307 11.70 -7.05 6.26
CA ASN A 307 10.36 -7.63 6.13
C ASN A 307 10.10 -8.67 7.22
N ILE A 308 11.08 -9.51 7.58
CA ILE A 308 10.97 -10.46 8.70
C ILE A 308 10.81 -9.70 10.02
N VAL A 309 11.70 -8.74 10.28
CA VAL A 309 11.69 -7.98 11.54
C VAL A 309 10.37 -7.24 11.72
N LEU A 310 10.04 -6.34 10.79
CA LEU A 310 8.85 -5.50 10.88
C LEU A 310 7.57 -6.32 10.73
N GLY A 311 7.56 -7.30 9.83
CA GLY A 311 6.44 -8.22 9.69
C GLY A 311 6.13 -8.94 10.99
N ASN A 312 7.15 -9.39 11.73
CA ASN A 312 6.93 -10.07 13.00
C ASN A 312 6.38 -9.12 14.07
N VAL A 313 6.89 -7.88 14.16
CA VAL A 313 6.35 -6.87 15.08
C VAL A 313 4.87 -6.63 14.83
N TYR A 314 4.47 -6.41 13.58
CA TYR A 314 3.09 -6.13 13.23
C TYR A 314 2.20 -7.37 13.39
N ASN A 315 2.70 -8.57 13.06
CA ASN A 315 1.95 -9.81 13.28
C ASN A 315 1.66 -10.04 14.77
N THR A 316 2.67 -9.89 15.64
CA THR A 316 2.54 -10.04 17.09
C THR A 316 1.64 -8.98 17.70
N ARG A 317 1.74 -7.73 17.24
CA ARG A 317 0.94 -6.62 17.76
C ARG A 317 -0.54 -6.71 17.36
N PHE A 318 -0.83 -6.96 16.08
CA PHE A 318 -2.16 -6.76 15.50
C PHE A 318 -2.90 -8.06 15.16
N THR A 319 -2.52 -9.22 15.73
CA THR A 319 -2.95 -10.59 15.37
C THR A 319 -4.43 -10.78 14.95
N LYS A 320 -4.73 -11.96 14.39
CA LYS A 320 -6.03 -12.52 13.93
C LYS A 320 -7.35 -12.12 14.61
N ASP A 321 -7.36 -11.61 15.84
CA ASP A 321 -8.53 -10.96 16.45
C ASP A 321 -8.24 -9.48 16.76
N PRO A 322 -8.53 -8.57 15.81
CA PRO A 322 -8.31 -7.14 15.97
C PRO A 322 -9.17 -6.49 17.06
N LEU A 323 -10.30 -7.10 17.45
CA LEU A 323 -11.19 -6.55 18.49
C LEU A 323 -10.53 -6.64 19.87
N ASN A 324 -9.77 -7.71 20.14
CA ASN A 324 -9.02 -7.85 21.39
C ASN A 324 -7.90 -6.81 21.53
N PHE A 325 -7.37 -6.29 20.42
CA PHE A 325 -6.39 -5.20 20.45
C PHE A 325 -7.03 -3.87 20.88
N LEU A 326 -8.25 -3.60 20.41
CA LEU A 326 -8.97 -2.34 20.69
C LEU A 326 -9.54 -2.28 22.12
N LYS A 327 -9.97 -3.43 22.66
CA LYS A 327 -10.53 -3.53 24.03
C LYS A 327 -9.53 -3.19 25.15
N ASN A 328 -8.23 -3.27 24.88
CA ASN A 328 -7.18 -2.98 25.87
C ASN A 328 -6.82 -1.48 26.00
N ASN A 329 -7.66 -0.56 25.48
CA ASN A 329 -7.47 0.90 25.55
C ASN A 329 -6.14 1.43 24.99
N GLU A 330 -5.43 0.65 24.17
CA GLU A 330 -4.29 1.18 23.44
C GLU A 330 -4.77 2.12 22.32
N LYS A 331 -4.24 3.35 22.28
CA LYS A 331 -4.47 4.27 21.14
C LYS A 331 -3.96 3.60 19.86
N TYR A 332 -4.88 3.06 19.06
CA TYR A 332 -4.57 2.39 17.80
C TYR A 332 -3.79 3.32 16.87
N SER A 333 -2.58 2.89 16.48
CA SER A 333 -1.78 3.54 15.45
C SER A 333 -0.93 2.49 14.74
N ILE A 334 -0.89 2.54 13.40
CA ILE A 334 -0.05 1.66 12.57
C ILE A 334 1.27 2.33 12.16
N LYS A 335 1.53 3.57 12.60
CA LYS A 335 2.78 4.27 12.30
C LYS A 335 3.95 3.65 13.06
N ILE A 336 5.05 3.41 12.33
CA ILE A 336 6.32 2.94 12.89
C ILE A 336 6.81 3.94 13.94
N PHE A 337 6.84 5.21 13.54
CA PHE A 337 7.15 6.37 14.38
C PHE A 337 6.14 7.49 14.12
N GLN A 338 5.85 8.28 15.15
CA GLN A 338 4.96 9.43 15.12
C GLN A 338 5.47 10.46 16.14
N LYS A 339 5.58 11.73 15.76
CA LYS A 339 5.87 12.79 16.73
C LYS A 339 4.57 13.20 17.42
N ASN A 340 4.59 13.29 18.75
CA ASN A 340 3.50 13.94 19.49
C ASN A 340 3.64 15.48 19.44
N SER A 341 2.69 16.19 20.02
CA SER A 341 2.69 17.66 20.10
C SER A 341 3.95 18.23 20.76
N ASP A 342 4.57 17.47 21.67
CA ASP A 342 5.80 17.86 22.39
C ASP A 342 7.09 17.49 21.62
N GLY A 343 6.97 17.00 20.38
CA GLY A 343 8.10 16.60 19.54
C GLY A 343 8.72 15.24 19.87
N LYS A 344 8.23 14.53 20.90
CA LYS A 344 8.69 13.19 21.28
C LYS A 344 8.26 12.15 20.24
N LYS A 345 9.21 11.34 19.77
CA LYS A 345 8.90 10.18 18.90
C LYS A 345 8.18 9.11 19.73
N THR A 346 7.00 8.74 19.27
CA THR A 346 6.14 7.64 19.72
C THR A 346 5.87 6.71 18.54
N GLY A 347 5.07 5.65 18.70
CA GLY A 347 4.73 4.73 17.61
C GLY A 347 5.03 3.27 17.95
N VAL A 348 4.79 2.38 17.00
CA VAL A 348 4.86 0.93 17.21
C VAL A 348 6.25 0.49 17.71
N MET A 349 7.32 1.06 17.15
CA MET A 349 8.70 0.64 17.43
C MET A 349 9.31 1.32 18.66
N THR A 350 8.58 2.23 19.32
CA THR A 350 9.06 2.96 20.51
C THR A 350 8.70 2.29 21.83
N ARG A 351 8.00 1.16 21.76
CA ARG A 351 7.55 0.38 22.93
C ARG A 351 7.91 -1.08 22.72
N LYS A 352 8.01 -1.82 23.83
CA LYS A 352 8.11 -3.27 23.78
C LYS A 352 6.85 -3.85 23.13
N VAL A 353 7.03 -4.79 22.21
CA VAL A 353 5.94 -5.54 21.56
C VAL A 353 6.13 -7.00 21.91
N GLU A 354 5.25 -7.48 22.79
CA GLU A 354 5.25 -8.87 23.24
C GLU A 354 3.84 -9.40 23.35
N ARG A 355 3.68 -10.71 23.19
CA ARG A 355 2.40 -11.38 23.37
C ARG A 355 2.59 -12.84 23.70
N GLY A 356 1.85 -13.35 24.69
CA GLY A 356 1.88 -14.77 25.04
C GLY A 356 3.27 -15.26 25.47
N GLY A 357 4.08 -14.39 26.05
CA GLY A 357 5.48 -14.68 26.42
C GLY A 357 6.49 -14.51 25.28
N GLU A 358 6.05 -14.31 24.03
CA GLU A 358 6.95 -14.04 22.90
C GLU A 358 7.21 -12.54 22.73
N VAL A 359 8.47 -12.11 22.85
CA VAL A 359 8.89 -10.73 22.57
C VAL A 359 9.26 -10.59 21.09
N ALA A 360 8.47 -9.83 20.34
CA ALA A 360 8.75 -9.54 18.93
C ALA A 360 9.60 -8.30 18.71
N TRP A 361 9.54 -7.33 19.64
CA TRP A 361 10.35 -6.12 19.61
C TRP A 361 10.63 -5.59 21.00
N ASP A 362 11.86 -5.18 21.23
CA ASP A 362 12.29 -4.44 22.42
C ASP A 362 13.18 -3.26 21.98
N PRO A 363 12.75 -2.00 22.14
CA PRO A 363 13.53 -0.84 21.72
C PRO A 363 14.94 -0.78 22.34
N GLU A 364 15.14 -1.34 23.54
CA GLU A 364 16.43 -1.27 24.23
C GLU A 364 17.50 -2.12 23.53
N THR A 365 17.11 -3.23 22.93
CA THR A 365 18.03 -4.21 22.34
C THR A 365 17.88 -4.35 20.82
N SER A 366 16.65 -4.32 20.32
CA SER A 366 16.32 -4.68 18.94
C SER A 366 16.88 -3.69 17.92
N PHE A 367 16.92 -2.40 18.23
CA PHE A 367 17.54 -1.41 17.33
C PHE A 367 19.03 -1.69 17.11
N ALA A 368 19.76 -2.09 18.15
CA ALA A 368 21.18 -2.42 18.04
C ALA A 368 21.38 -3.68 17.18
N ILE A 369 20.55 -4.70 17.38
CA ILE A 369 20.58 -5.94 16.59
C ILE A 369 20.32 -5.64 15.10
N VAL A 370 19.26 -4.88 14.81
CA VAL A 370 18.91 -4.52 13.42
C VAL A 370 20.03 -3.72 12.76
N ARG A 371 20.59 -2.71 13.44
CA ARG A 371 21.72 -1.93 12.91
C ARG A 371 22.94 -2.82 12.63
N LYS A 372 23.29 -3.71 13.57
CA LYS A 372 24.40 -4.65 13.42
C LYS A 372 24.18 -5.64 12.27
N MET A 373 22.95 -6.09 12.03
CA MET A 373 22.65 -6.96 10.90
C MET A 373 22.70 -6.19 9.57
N MET A 374 22.13 -4.98 9.54
CA MET A 374 22.07 -4.13 8.37
C MET A 374 23.44 -3.60 7.92
N SER A 375 24.42 -3.52 8.82
CA SER A 375 25.80 -3.14 8.47
C SER A 375 26.58 -4.27 7.78
N LYS A 376 26.12 -5.53 7.87
CA LYS A 376 26.78 -6.65 7.19
C LYS A 376 26.61 -6.54 5.67
N ASN A 377 27.73 -6.62 4.96
CA ASN A 377 27.77 -6.66 3.50
C ASN A 377 28.17 -8.04 2.94
N SER A 378 28.43 -9.01 3.83
CA SER A 378 28.70 -10.41 3.49
C SER A 378 27.41 -11.14 3.08
N ILE A 379 26.79 -10.69 2.00
CA ILE A 379 25.53 -11.21 1.47
C ILE A 379 25.85 -12.19 0.34
N ARG A 380 25.29 -13.40 0.42
CA ARG A 380 25.40 -14.37 -0.67
C ARG A 380 24.52 -13.90 -1.84
N TYR A 381 25.17 -13.52 -2.92
CA TYR A 381 24.52 -13.05 -4.14
C TYR A 381 24.82 -14.03 -5.27
N VAL A 382 23.78 -14.46 -5.97
CA VAL A 382 23.87 -15.40 -7.09
C VAL A 382 23.17 -14.80 -8.28
N ARG A 383 23.89 -14.62 -9.40
CA ARG A 383 23.26 -14.36 -10.70
C ARG A 383 22.94 -15.69 -11.36
N TYR A 384 21.67 -15.89 -11.68
CA TYR A 384 21.24 -17.12 -12.33
C TYR A 384 21.78 -17.15 -13.76
N ALA A 385 22.52 -18.19 -14.11
CA ALA A 385 22.94 -18.41 -15.49
C ALA A 385 21.70 -18.71 -16.34
N ILE A 386 21.47 -17.90 -17.38
CA ILE A 386 20.41 -18.12 -18.36
C ILE A 386 21.11 -18.47 -19.66
N CYS A 387 20.78 -19.62 -20.23
CA CYS A 387 21.13 -19.91 -21.61
C CYS A 387 19.99 -19.33 -22.47
N GLU A 388 20.24 -18.20 -23.12
CA GLU A 388 19.27 -17.63 -24.05
C GLU A 388 19.19 -18.56 -25.26
N LYS A 389 18.05 -19.22 -25.43
CA LYS A 389 17.70 -19.80 -26.73
C LYS A 389 17.32 -18.62 -27.61
N ALA A 390 18.30 -18.09 -28.35
CA ALA A 390 18.03 -17.12 -29.39
C ALA A 390 17.04 -17.73 -30.39
N ASP A 391 16.04 -16.95 -30.79
CA ASP A 391 15.23 -17.25 -31.97
C ASP A 391 16.19 -17.47 -33.15
N CYS A 392 16.09 -18.64 -33.80
CA CYS A 392 16.78 -18.89 -35.06
C CYS A 392 16.39 -17.79 -36.06
N LEU A 393 17.31 -16.87 -36.35
CA LEU A 393 17.40 -16.03 -37.55
C LEU A 393 16.08 -15.43 -38.08
N THR A 394 15.81 -14.15 -37.82
CA THR A 394 15.21 -13.26 -38.86
C THR A 394 15.44 -11.77 -38.60
N ARG A 395 16.41 -11.16 -39.31
CA ARG A 395 16.22 -10.05 -40.28
C ARG A 395 17.55 -9.36 -40.58
N CYS A 396 17.82 -9.28 -41.88
CA CYS A 396 19.00 -8.71 -42.52
C CYS A 396 19.34 -7.29 -42.03
N LEU A 397 20.59 -7.10 -41.62
CA LEU A 397 21.22 -5.79 -41.54
C LEU A 397 21.45 -5.28 -42.97
N ASN A 398 20.54 -4.44 -43.48
CA ASN A 398 20.89 -3.52 -44.57
C ASN A 398 21.71 -2.38 -43.97
N VAL A 399 23.03 -2.57 -43.93
CA VAL A 399 23.97 -1.47 -43.74
C VAL A 399 23.91 -0.64 -45.02
N LYS A 400 23.22 0.51 -44.98
CA LYS A 400 23.44 1.57 -45.97
C LYS A 400 24.90 1.99 -45.86
N LYS A 401 25.67 1.72 -46.93
CA LYS A 401 26.95 2.40 -47.19
C LYS A 401 26.69 3.90 -47.15
N ARG A 402 27.48 4.61 -46.34
CA ARG A 402 27.73 6.04 -46.54
C ARG A 402 28.90 6.10 -47.51
N ASP A 403 28.67 6.66 -48.69
CA ASP A 403 29.70 7.40 -49.42
C ASP A 403 29.60 8.87 -48.98
#